data_AF-A0A1Y5PIZ6-F1
#
_entry.id   AF-A0A1Y5PIZ6-F1
#
_cell.length_a   1.000
_cell.length_b   1.000
_cell.length_c   1.000
_cell.angle_alpha   90.00
_cell.angle_beta   90.00
_cell.angle_gamma   90.00
#
_symmetry.space_group_name_H-M   'P 1'
#
loop_
_entity.id
_entity.type
_entity.pdbx_description
1 polymer ?
#
loop_
_entity_poly.entity_id
_entity_poly.type
_entity_poly.pdbx_seq_one_letter_code
_entity_poly.pdbx_strand_id
1 'polypeptide(L)'
;MFTSRITKPAIAAGVIGLAALLAAGTANAETADDQFVGALQQQGIGFGSPESAIKVAHHACDALGAGMEPSDISSNIAGANGHIDRQTALVIVVDAAMAYCPQFVHQMANGATVVGPNH
;
A
#
# COMPACT_ATOMS: atom_id res chain seq x y z
N MET A 1 26.82 -13.68 -38.89
CA MET A 1 25.93 -14.86 -38.97
C MET A 1 25.84 -15.45 -37.57
N PHE A 2 24.80 -15.11 -36.81
CA PHE A 2 24.54 -15.71 -35.49
C PHE A 2 23.12 -16.24 -35.48
N THR A 3 23.04 -17.57 -35.42
CA THR A 3 21.87 -18.41 -35.65
C THR A 3 20.87 -18.31 -34.50
N SER A 4 19.67 -17.85 -34.82
CA SER A 4 18.51 -17.85 -33.92
C SER A 4 17.97 -19.28 -33.76
N ARG A 5 17.84 -19.78 -32.53
CA ARG A 5 17.07 -20.99 -32.22
C ARG A 5 15.83 -20.63 -31.44
N ILE A 6 14.74 -20.41 -32.18
CA ILE A 6 13.38 -20.27 -31.66
C ILE A 6 12.89 -21.67 -31.28
N THR A 7 12.70 -21.93 -29.99
CA THR A 7 12.00 -23.13 -29.50
C THR A 7 10.66 -22.69 -28.94
N LYS A 8 9.57 -23.04 -29.64
CA LYS A 8 8.18 -22.91 -29.18
C LYS A 8 7.78 -24.16 -28.41
N PRO A 9 7.34 -24.07 -27.15
CA PRO A 9 6.50 -25.10 -26.54
C PRO A 9 5.00 -24.76 -26.70
N ALA A 10 4.23 -25.81 -26.94
CA ALA A 10 2.81 -25.83 -27.28
C ALA A 10 1.90 -25.37 -26.13
N ILE A 11 0.76 -24.77 -26.50
CA ILE A 11 -0.34 -24.41 -25.61
C ILE A 11 -1.09 -25.68 -25.19
N ALA A 12 -1.22 -25.89 -23.87
CA ALA A 12 -2.20 -26.81 -23.29
C ALA A 12 -3.11 -25.99 -22.35
N ALA A 13 -4.42 -26.02 -22.63
CA ALA A 13 -5.45 -25.37 -21.86
C ALA A 13 -5.72 -26.12 -20.54
N GLY A 14 -5.69 -25.40 -19.43
CA GLY A 14 -6.12 -25.85 -18.11
C GLY A 14 -6.57 -24.66 -17.29
N VAL A 15 -7.87 -24.55 -17.06
CA VAL A 15 -8.50 -23.52 -16.24
C VAL A 15 -8.31 -23.85 -14.76
N ILE A 16 -7.38 -23.18 -14.08
CA ILE A 16 -7.43 -22.93 -12.64
C ILE A 16 -6.98 -21.49 -12.43
N GLY A 17 -7.92 -20.63 -12.02
CA GLY A 17 -7.68 -19.23 -11.75
C GLY A 17 -6.87 -19.05 -10.47
N LEU A 18 -5.63 -18.61 -10.62
CA LEU A 18 -4.94 -17.69 -9.73
C LEU A 18 -3.95 -16.97 -10.64
N ALA A 19 -4.34 -15.77 -11.09
CA ALA A 19 -3.45 -14.90 -11.83
C ALA A 19 -2.15 -14.74 -11.01
N ALA A 20 -1.04 -15.06 -11.64
CA ALA A 20 0.29 -14.93 -11.09
C ALA A 20 0.56 -13.46 -10.73
N LEU A 21 0.36 -13.08 -9.47
CA LEU A 21 0.93 -11.87 -8.88
C LEU A 21 2.28 -12.20 -8.22
N LEU A 22 3.18 -12.85 -8.95
CA LEU A 22 4.50 -13.24 -8.41
C LEU A 22 5.60 -12.99 -9.43
N ALA A 23 5.71 -11.76 -9.95
CA ALA A 23 6.92 -11.30 -10.66
C ALA A 23 6.96 -9.77 -10.87
N ALA A 24 6.81 -8.97 -9.80
CA ALA A 24 7.18 -7.54 -9.81
C ALA A 24 7.61 -7.02 -8.42
N GLY A 25 7.88 -7.90 -7.46
CA GLY A 25 7.73 -7.60 -6.03
C GLY A 25 8.94 -7.03 -5.28
N THR A 26 10.10 -6.81 -5.91
CA THR A 26 11.27 -6.26 -5.18
C THR A 26 11.53 -4.81 -5.55
N ALA A 27 11.49 -4.47 -6.85
CA ALA A 27 11.71 -3.09 -7.28
C ALA A 27 10.57 -2.15 -6.90
N ASN A 28 9.31 -2.60 -6.94
CA ASN A 28 8.15 -1.76 -6.60
C ASN A 28 7.95 -1.65 -5.08
N ALA A 29 8.32 -2.69 -4.31
CA ALA A 29 8.19 -2.68 -2.86
C ALA A 29 9.23 -1.76 -2.21
N GLU A 30 10.51 -1.88 -2.57
CA GLU A 30 11.54 -0.95 -2.06
C GLU A 30 11.23 0.50 -2.42
N THR A 31 10.72 0.77 -3.64
CA THR A 31 10.33 2.15 -4.00
C THR A 31 9.11 2.65 -3.23
N ALA A 32 8.14 1.78 -2.92
CA ALA A 32 6.96 2.16 -2.14
C ALA A 32 7.30 2.37 -0.66
N ASP A 33 8.18 1.53 -0.11
CA ASP A 33 8.73 1.66 1.25
C ASP A 33 9.47 2.98 1.41
N ASP A 34 10.38 3.30 0.49
CA ASP A 34 11.13 4.56 0.49
C ASP A 34 10.21 5.77 0.31
N GLN A 35 9.19 5.67 -0.56
CA GLN A 35 8.20 6.74 -0.74
C GLN A 35 7.42 7.00 0.54
N PHE A 36 6.90 5.95 1.17
CA PHE A 36 6.11 6.06 2.39
C PHE A 36 6.95 6.61 3.56
N VAL A 37 8.12 6.00 3.81
CA VAL A 37 9.02 6.47 4.87
C VAL A 37 9.51 7.89 4.60
N GLY A 38 9.80 8.23 3.35
CA GLY A 38 10.15 9.58 2.92
C GLY A 38 9.03 10.58 3.19
N ALA A 39 7.76 10.23 2.91
CA ALA A 39 6.61 11.08 3.20
C ALA A 39 6.48 11.38 4.71
N LEU A 40 6.61 10.35 5.55
CA LEU A 40 6.58 10.51 7.00
C LEU A 40 7.70 11.43 7.50
N GLN A 41 8.92 11.28 6.97
CA GLN A 41 10.06 12.14 7.30
C GLN A 41 9.81 13.60 6.94
N GLN A 42 9.26 13.88 5.75
CA GLN A 42 8.94 15.24 5.30
C GLN A 42 7.86 15.90 6.17
N GLN A 43 6.93 15.09 6.70
CA GLN A 43 5.87 15.55 7.59
C GLN A 43 6.30 15.62 9.06
N GLY A 44 7.53 15.21 9.40
CA GLY A 44 8.02 15.15 10.77
C GLY A 44 7.34 14.07 11.62
N ILE A 45 6.73 13.07 11.00
CA ILE A 45 6.06 11.96 11.68
C ILE A 45 7.12 10.93 12.06
N GLY A 46 7.38 10.83 13.36
CA GLY A 46 8.31 9.87 13.92
C GLY A 46 7.65 8.49 14.14
N PHE A 47 8.34 7.45 13.70
CA PHE A 47 8.09 6.06 14.09
C PHE A 47 9.32 5.49 14.80
N GLY A 48 9.12 4.50 15.67
CA GLY A 48 10.21 3.82 16.37
C GLY A 48 11.26 3.21 15.44
N SER A 49 10.83 2.69 14.28
CA SER A 49 11.71 2.30 13.17
C SER A 49 10.97 2.36 11.81
N PRO A 50 11.69 2.44 10.67
CA PRO A 50 11.08 2.34 9.35
C PRO A 50 10.26 1.05 9.17
N GLU A 51 10.76 -0.11 9.61
CA GLU A 51 10.02 -1.37 9.46
C GLU A 51 8.73 -1.39 10.29
N SER A 52 8.69 -0.70 11.43
CA SER A 52 7.46 -0.56 12.22
C SER A 52 6.41 0.29 11.49
N ALA A 53 6.84 1.35 10.82
CA ALA A 53 5.97 2.21 10.03
C ALA A 53 5.38 1.44 8.84
N ILE A 54 6.23 0.70 8.10
CA ILE A 54 5.83 -0.11 6.95
C ILE A 54 4.80 -1.18 7.37
N LYS A 55 5.02 -1.85 8.51
CA LYS A 55 4.03 -2.82 9.05
C LYS A 55 2.68 -2.16 9.35
N VAL A 56 2.69 -0.97 9.94
CA VAL A 56 1.45 -0.22 10.21
C VAL A 56 0.76 0.19 8.91
N ALA A 57 1.52 0.59 7.89
CA ALA A 57 0.99 0.94 6.58
C ALA A 57 0.29 -0.25 5.89
N HIS A 58 0.93 -1.41 5.87
CA HIS A 58 0.31 -2.63 5.35
C HIS A 58 -0.95 -3.01 6.13
N HIS A 59 -0.92 -2.94 7.46
CA HIS A 59 -2.10 -3.19 8.28
C HIS A 59 -3.25 -2.22 7.97
N ALA A 60 -2.95 -0.95 7.68
CA ALA A 60 -3.97 0.01 7.26
C ALA A 60 -4.63 -0.42 5.93
N CYS A 61 -3.84 -0.88 4.96
CA CYS A 61 -4.37 -1.41 3.70
C CYS A 61 -5.20 -2.68 3.88
N ASP A 62 -4.79 -3.60 4.76
CA ASP A 62 -5.56 -4.79 5.10
C ASP A 62 -6.89 -4.42 5.77
N ALA A 63 -6.87 -3.45 6.68
CA ALA A 63 -8.08 -2.98 7.35
C ALA A 63 -9.05 -2.28 6.37
N LEU A 64 -8.54 -1.48 5.42
CA LEU A 64 -9.33 -0.92 4.32
C LEU A 64 -9.94 -2.05 3.46
N GLY A 65 -9.14 -3.08 3.12
CA GLY A 65 -9.64 -4.25 2.39
C GLY A 65 -10.68 -5.07 3.17
N ALA A 66 -10.66 -5.01 4.49
CA ALA A 66 -11.67 -5.59 5.37
C ALA A 66 -12.93 -4.71 5.53
N GLY A 67 -12.97 -3.53 4.89
CA GLY A 67 -14.11 -2.62 4.93
C GLY A 67 -14.10 -1.66 6.12
N MET A 68 -12.98 -1.49 6.82
CA MET A 68 -12.85 -0.53 7.91
C MET A 68 -12.67 0.88 7.38
N GLU A 69 -13.29 1.85 8.06
CA GLU A 69 -13.16 3.27 7.72
C GLU A 69 -11.82 3.84 8.19
N PRO A 70 -11.20 4.79 7.46
CA PRO A 70 -9.93 5.41 7.85
C PRO A 70 -9.95 6.04 9.26
N SER A 71 -11.10 6.56 9.70
CA SER A 71 -11.25 7.12 11.05
C SER A 71 -11.10 6.08 12.16
N ASP A 72 -11.55 4.85 11.90
CA ASP A 72 -11.45 3.75 12.85
C ASP A 72 -10.04 3.17 12.83
N ILE A 73 -9.46 3.02 11.63
CA ILE A 73 -8.07 2.57 11.46
C ILE A 73 -7.11 3.54 12.18
N SER A 74 -7.27 4.85 11.96
CA SER A 74 -6.44 5.86 12.62
C SER A 74 -6.63 5.87 14.15
N SER A 75 -7.84 5.66 14.65
CA SER A 75 -8.10 5.52 16.08
C SER A 75 -7.38 4.30 16.67
N ASN A 76 -7.37 3.17 15.96
CA ASN A 76 -6.67 1.96 16.37
C ASN A 76 -5.15 2.15 16.36
N ILE A 77 -4.60 2.81 15.33
CA ILE A 77 -3.17 3.12 15.24
C ILE A 77 -2.74 4.02 16.41
N ALA A 78 -3.49 5.10 16.68
CA ALA A 78 -3.19 6.00 17.79
C ALA A 78 -3.31 5.30 19.16
N GLY A 79 -4.31 4.43 19.32
CA GLY A 79 -4.48 3.63 20.55
C GLY A 79 -3.34 2.63 20.79
N ALA A 80 -2.77 2.06 19.72
CA ALA A 80 -1.64 1.14 19.79
C ALA A 80 -0.28 1.85 19.93
N ASN A 81 -0.20 3.12 19.54
CA ASN A 81 1.04 3.90 19.49
C ASN A 81 0.90 5.18 20.31
N GLY A 82 1.23 5.14 21.60
CA GLY A 82 1.01 6.27 22.52
C GLY A 82 1.76 7.57 22.21
N HIS A 83 2.59 7.61 21.16
CA HIS A 83 3.28 8.80 20.65
C HIS A 83 2.66 9.37 19.36
N ILE A 84 1.66 8.69 18.78
CA ILE A 84 0.97 9.09 17.56
C ILE A 84 -0.45 9.49 17.94
N ASP A 85 -0.83 10.74 17.69
CA ASP A 85 -2.23 11.16 17.87
C ASP A 85 -3.09 10.72 16.68
N ARG A 86 -4.41 10.74 16.85
CA ARG A 86 -5.36 10.24 15.83
C ARG A 86 -5.26 11.00 14.50
N GLN A 87 -4.99 12.30 14.51
CA GLN A 87 -4.84 13.09 13.30
C GLN A 87 -3.58 12.69 12.54
N THR A 88 -2.46 12.53 13.23
CA THR A 88 -1.23 11.98 12.63
C THR A 88 -1.45 10.55 12.12
N ALA A 89 -2.16 9.71 12.87
CA ALA A 89 -2.51 8.36 12.44
C ALA A 89 -3.37 8.36 11.16
N LEU A 90 -4.27 9.33 10.99
CA LEU A 90 -5.04 9.47 9.77
C LEU A 90 -4.16 9.85 8.58
N VAL A 91 -3.20 10.75 8.76
CA VAL A 91 -2.21 11.09 7.72
C VAL A 91 -1.42 9.84 7.32
N ILE A 92 -0.97 9.04 8.29
CA ILE A 92 -0.29 7.76 8.04
C ILE A 92 -1.16 6.82 7.20
N VAL A 93 -2.46 6.70 7.49
CA VAL A 93 -3.38 5.86 6.71
C VAL A 93 -3.52 6.36 5.27
N VAL A 94 -3.57 7.68 5.07
CA VAL A 94 -3.63 8.27 3.73
C VAL A 94 -2.34 7.99 2.95
N ASP A 95 -1.18 8.25 3.53
CA ASP A 95 0.10 8.01 2.85
C ASP A 95 0.33 6.52 2.58
N ALA A 96 -0.07 5.65 3.51
CA ALA A 96 -0.06 4.21 3.31
C ALA A 96 -0.95 3.79 2.13
N ALA A 97 -2.14 4.37 2.02
CA ALA A 97 -3.04 4.08 0.90
C ALA A 97 -2.47 4.54 -0.44
N MET A 98 -1.86 5.73 -0.48
CA MET A 98 -1.19 6.24 -1.68
C MET A 98 -0.01 5.36 -2.13
N ALA A 99 0.75 4.81 -1.17
CA ALA A 99 1.95 4.01 -1.45
C ALA A 99 1.64 2.53 -1.76
N TYR A 100 0.75 1.90 -0.99
CA TYR A 100 0.59 0.45 -0.98
C TYR A 100 -0.76 -0.07 -1.45
N CYS A 101 -1.82 0.73 -1.34
CA CYS A 101 -3.17 0.31 -1.72
C CYS A 101 -3.94 1.41 -2.47
N PRO A 102 -3.44 1.83 -3.65
CA PRO A 102 -4.01 2.93 -4.42
C PRO A 102 -5.45 2.67 -4.87
N GLN A 103 -5.93 1.42 -4.85
CA GLN A 103 -7.33 1.09 -5.12
C GLN A 103 -8.32 1.70 -4.11
N PHE A 104 -7.87 2.08 -2.91
CA PHE A 104 -8.72 2.74 -1.91
C PHE A 104 -8.59 4.26 -1.95
N VAL A 105 -7.81 4.80 -2.89
CA VAL A 105 -7.62 6.23 -3.10
C VAL A 105 -8.54 6.69 -4.23
N HIS A 106 -9.38 7.67 -3.93
CA HIS A 106 -10.38 8.18 -4.87
C HIS A 106 -10.15 9.68 -5.06
N GLN A 107 -9.99 10.08 -6.31
CA GLN A 107 -9.86 11.47 -6.69
C GLN A 107 -11.23 12.03 -7.03
N MET A 108 -11.70 13.02 -6.28
CA MET A 108 -12.97 13.67 -6.51
C MET A 108 -12.86 14.75 -7.60
N ALA A 109 -13.98 15.07 -8.27
CA ALA A 109 -14.03 16.07 -9.34
C ALA A 109 -13.67 17.50 -8.89
N ASN A 110 -13.72 17.77 -7.57
CA ASN A 110 -13.30 19.04 -6.96
C ASN A 110 -11.79 19.09 -6.64
N GLY A 111 -11.03 18.05 -6.99
CA GLY A 111 -9.58 17.97 -6.78
C GLY A 111 -9.15 17.44 -5.42
N ALA A 112 -10.09 17.04 -4.54
CA ALA A 112 -9.75 16.44 -3.27
C ALA A 112 -9.53 14.92 -3.39
N THR A 113 -8.60 14.40 -2.59
CA THR A 113 -8.28 12.97 -2.50
C THR A 113 -8.93 12.39 -1.25
N VAL A 114 -9.73 11.32 -1.40
CA VAL A 114 -10.34 10.60 -0.28
C VAL A 114 -9.87 9.16 -0.25
N VAL A 115 -9.68 8.63 0.95
CA VAL A 115 -9.28 7.23 1.16
C VAL A 115 -10.43 6.51 1.84
N GLY A 116 -10.79 5.31 1.38
CA GLY A 116 -11.79 4.48 2.05
C GLY A 116 -12.21 3.24 1.24
N PRO A 117 -12.93 2.31 1.88
CA PRO A 117 -13.32 1.04 1.26
C PRO A 117 -14.46 1.15 0.24
N ASN A 118 -15.28 2.22 0.28
CA ASN A 118 -16.50 2.37 -0.55
C ASN A 118 -16.73 3.80 -1.08
N HIS A 119 -15.66 4.54 -1.40
CA HIS A 119 -15.76 5.89 -1.95
C HIS A 119 -15.57 5.93 -3.47
#